data_AF-A0AAD6R7P7-F1
#
_entry.id   AF-A0AAD6R7P7-F1
#
_cell.length_a   1.000
_cell.length_b   1.000
_cell.length_c   1.000
_cell.angle_alpha   90.00
_cell.angle_beta   90.00
_cell.angle_gamma   90.00
#
_symmetry.space_group_name_H-M   'P 1'
#
loop_
_entity.id
_entity.type
_entity.pdbx_description
1 polymer ?
#
loop_
_entity_poly.entity_id
_entity_poly.type
_entity_poly.pdbx_seq_one_letter_code
_entity_poly.pdbx_strand_id
1 'polypeptide(L)'
;MQKYKNAARDILTPKVGYGLADELKRAGFWVRTVLDKPQAADVALKDHMVDMMDKRRAECFVLVSDDSDFVHVLKEAKSRCLKTVVVGDVNDGALKRVADAGFSWQEILMGKAKKDAETVVGRWKDRDVLKRLEWTYDPEVEKNLHGMVYEFDNYESNDECNGNDSEDGDMDNILDGDDVGCLQKEDARGWWELDSNPEVTSSQSC
;
A
#
# COMPACT_ATOMS: atom_id res chain seq x y z
N MET A 1 -34.58 38.84 -16.79
CA MET A 1 -33.20 38.62 -16.30
C MET A 1 -32.85 39.44 -15.05
N GLN A 2 -33.37 40.65 -14.87
CA GLN A 2 -33.12 41.49 -13.67
C GLN A 2 -33.45 40.83 -12.32
N LYS A 3 -34.53 40.03 -12.22
CA LYS A 3 -34.92 39.37 -10.95
C LYS A 3 -33.85 38.41 -10.40
N TYR A 4 -33.17 37.69 -11.29
CA TYR A 4 -32.07 36.79 -10.91
C TYR A 4 -30.78 37.56 -10.61
N LYS A 5 -30.53 38.65 -11.34
CA LYS A 5 -29.39 39.54 -11.06
C LYS A 5 -29.50 40.22 -9.70
N ASN A 6 -30.68 40.64 -9.27
CA ASN A 6 -30.87 41.26 -7.94
C ASN A 6 -30.75 40.24 -6.81
N ALA A 7 -31.32 39.05 -6.95
CA ALA A 7 -31.16 37.98 -5.95
C ALA A 7 -29.70 37.51 -5.82
N ALA A 8 -28.95 37.49 -6.92
CA ALA A 8 -27.53 37.14 -6.91
C ALA A 8 -26.61 38.23 -6.34
N ARG A 9 -27.08 39.48 -6.15
CA ARG A 9 -26.27 40.54 -5.50
C ARG A 9 -26.16 40.35 -3.99
N ASP A 10 -27.17 39.76 -3.37
CA ASP A 10 -27.19 39.47 -1.92
C ASP A 10 -26.45 38.16 -1.59
N ILE A 11 -26.37 37.23 -2.55
CA ILE A 11 -25.55 36.02 -2.45
C ILE A 11 -24.11 36.39 -2.77
N LEU A 12 -23.46 37.07 -1.83
CA LEU A 12 -22.01 37.09 -1.63
C LEU A 12 -21.16 37.13 -2.92
N THR A 13 -21.19 38.24 -3.68
CA THR A 13 -19.91 38.68 -4.24
C THR A 13 -19.12 39.20 -3.04
N PRO A 14 -18.11 38.47 -2.50
CA PRO A 14 -17.26 39.04 -1.47
C PRO A 14 -16.71 40.34 -2.04
N LYS A 15 -16.93 41.45 -1.31
CA LYS A 15 -16.38 42.75 -1.69
C LYS A 15 -14.88 42.53 -1.89
N VAL A 16 -14.34 42.93 -3.04
CA VAL A 16 -12.90 42.85 -3.34
C VAL A 16 -12.15 43.43 -2.15
N GLY A 17 -11.38 42.61 -1.43
CA GLY A 17 -10.70 43.01 -0.19
C GLY A 17 -11.29 42.50 1.13
N TYR A 18 -12.33 41.66 1.14
CA TYR A 18 -12.66 40.89 2.35
C TYR A 18 -11.46 39.99 2.66
N GLY A 19 -10.92 40.09 3.88
CA GLY A 19 -9.69 39.42 4.33
C GLY A 19 -9.82 37.90 4.46
N LEU A 20 -10.47 37.22 3.50
CA LEU A 20 -10.60 35.77 3.45
C LEU A 20 -9.22 35.10 3.51
N ALA A 21 -8.23 35.68 2.84
CA ALA A 21 -6.85 35.20 2.94
C ALA A 21 -6.33 35.25 4.39
N ASP A 22 -6.65 36.30 5.14
CA ASP A 22 -6.22 36.42 6.54
C ASP A 22 -7.06 35.54 7.47
N GLU A 23 -8.35 35.33 7.19
CA GLU A 23 -9.20 34.37 7.87
C GLU A 23 -8.72 32.93 7.69
N LEU A 24 -8.37 32.55 6.47
CA LEU A 24 -7.79 31.25 6.15
C LEU A 24 -6.44 31.06 6.85
N LYS A 25 -5.57 32.09 6.84
CA LYS A 25 -4.32 32.06 7.61
C LYS A 25 -4.56 31.92 9.12
N ARG A 26 -5.55 32.64 9.68
CA ARG A 26 -5.93 32.51 11.10
C ARG A 26 -6.47 31.13 11.43
N ALA A 27 -7.15 30.48 10.49
CA ALA A 27 -7.60 29.09 10.61
C ALA A 27 -6.47 28.06 10.41
N GLY A 28 -5.24 28.50 10.15
CA GLY A 28 -4.06 27.65 10.00
C GLY A 28 -3.78 27.19 8.57
N PHE A 29 -4.50 27.70 7.57
CA PHE A 29 -4.24 27.36 6.17
C PHE A 29 -3.09 28.18 5.60
N TRP A 30 -2.26 27.52 4.79
CA TRP A 30 -1.30 28.20 3.94
C TRP A 30 -2.02 28.81 2.74
N VAL A 31 -2.02 30.15 2.64
CA VAL A 31 -2.63 30.86 1.51
C VAL A 31 -1.55 31.32 0.55
N ARG A 32 -1.61 30.82 -0.68
CA ARG A 32 -0.76 31.26 -1.79
C ARG A 32 -1.53 32.20 -2.70
N THR A 33 -1.04 33.42 -2.84
CA THR A 33 -1.57 34.38 -3.81
C THR A 33 -1.02 34.05 -5.20
N VAL A 34 -1.89 34.09 -6.20
CA VAL A 34 -1.54 33.81 -7.60
C VAL A 34 -1.97 35.01 -8.45
N LEU A 35 -1.29 35.21 -9.57
CA LEU A 35 -1.69 36.23 -10.55
C LEU A 35 -3.08 35.93 -11.09
N ASP A 36 -3.87 36.97 -11.33
CA ASP A 36 -5.19 36.88 -11.94
C ASP A 36 -5.07 36.58 -13.44
N LYS A 37 -4.71 35.33 -13.74
CA LYS A 37 -4.58 34.77 -15.08
C LYS A 37 -5.32 33.43 -15.09
N PRO A 38 -5.97 33.07 -16.22
CA PRO A 38 -6.59 31.76 -16.34
C PRO A 38 -5.55 30.67 -16.07
N GLN A 39 -5.97 29.60 -15.37
CA GLN A 39 -5.14 28.43 -15.03
C GLN A 39 -3.94 28.67 -14.12
N ALA A 40 -3.64 29.92 -13.73
CA ALA A 40 -2.47 30.18 -12.90
C ALA A 40 -2.60 29.49 -11.52
N ALA A 41 -3.81 29.44 -10.98
CA ALA A 41 -4.09 28.71 -9.74
C ALA A 41 -3.86 27.20 -9.91
N ASP A 42 -4.30 26.63 -11.03
CA ASP A 42 -4.20 25.20 -11.32
C ASP A 42 -2.75 24.78 -11.49
N VAL A 43 -1.96 25.53 -12.27
CA VAL A 43 -0.52 25.29 -12.43
C VAL A 43 0.18 25.35 -11.08
N ALA A 44 -0.06 26.40 -10.30
CA ALA A 44 0.57 26.54 -8.99
C ALA A 44 0.17 25.40 -8.02
N LEU A 45 -1.08 24.92 -8.10
CA LEU A 45 -1.55 23.79 -7.28
C LEU A 45 -0.91 22.48 -7.72
N LYS A 46 -0.87 22.21 -9.04
CA LYS A 46 -0.23 21.02 -9.61
C LYS A 46 1.25 20.95 -9.25
N ASP A 47 1.98 22.05 -9.44
CA ASP A 47 3.40 22.14 -9.09
C ASP A 47 3.62 21.87 -7.60
N HIS A 48 2.75 22.40 -6.74
CA HIS A 48 2.85 22.15 -5.30
C HIS A 48 2.55 20.70 -4.93
N MET A 49 1.57 20.07 -5.56
CA MET A 49 1.27 18.65 -5.36
C MET A 49 2.48 17.79 -5.77
N VAL A 50 3.08 18.08 -6.93
CA VAL A 50 4.26 17.35 -7.43
C VAL A 50 5.45 17.52 -6.47
N ASP A 51 5.75 18.74 -6.02
CA ASP A 51 6.82 18.98 -5.05
C ASP A 51 6.61 18.22 -3.72
N MET A 52 5.37 18.17 -3.24
CA MET A 52 5.00 17.41 -2.04
C MET A 52 5.14 15.89 -2.23
N MET A 53 4.84 15.39 -3.44
CA MET A 53 5.04 14.00 -3.83
C MET A 53 6.53 13.64 -3.90
N ASP A 54 7.33 14.48 -4.55
CA ASP A 54 8.77 14.25 -4.74
C ASP A 54 9.51 14.23 -3.40
N LYS A 55 9.16 15.14 -2.49
CA LYS A 55 9.73 15.20 -1.14
C LYS A 55 9.17 14.14 -0.19
N ARG A 56 8.21 13.32 -0.63
CA ARG A 56 7.46 12.34 0.18
C ARG A 56 7.00 12.90 1.54
N ARG A 57 6.47 14.13 1.53
CA ARG A 57 6.05 14.83 2.74
C ARG A 57 4.60 14.60 3.12
N ALA A 58 3.84 13.91 2.28
CA ALA A 58 2.45 13.59 2.51
C ALA A 58 2.22 12.12 2.15
N GLU A 59 1.36 11.45 2.93
CA GLU A 59 0.87 10.10 2.63
C GLU A 59 -0.54 10.13 2.02
N CYS A 60 -1.25 11.25 2.19
CA CYS A 60 -2.63 11.44 1.74
C CYS A 60 -2.83 12.85 1.17
N PHE A 61 -3.48 12.94 0.01
CA PHE A 61 -3.96 14.19 -0.56
C PHE A 61 -5.47 14.30 -0.46
N VAL A 62 -5.93 15.44 0.04
CA VAL A 62 -7.34 15.84 0.01
C VAL A 62 -7.46 17.01 -0.97
N LEU A 63 -8.01 16.75 -2.15
CA LEU A 63 -8.24 17.76 -3.18
C LEU A 63 -9.67 18.29 -3.06
N VAL A 64 -9.80 19.61 -2.88
CA VAL A 64 -11.09 20.30 -2.88
C VAL A 64 -11.25 21.00 -4.23
N SER A 65 -11.84 20.32 -5.21
CA SER A 65 -12.03 20.82 -6.58
C SER A 65 -13.01 19.92 -7.34
N ASP A 66 -13.74 20.52 -8.28
CA ASP A 66 -14.57 19.88 -9.30
C ASP A 66 -13.92 19.87 -10.70
N ASP A 67 -12.70 20.38 -10.84
CA ASP A 67 -12.01 20.50 -12.12
C ASP A 67 -11.35 19.17 -12.56
N SER A 68 -11.76 18.66 -13.71
CA SER A 68 -11.22 17.44 -14.30
C SER A 68 -9.73 17.51 -14.67
N ASP A 69 -9.14 18.70 -14.78
CA ASP A 69 -7.73 18.88 -15.16
C ASP A 69 -6.74 18.34 -14.11
N PHE A 70 -7.22 18.00 -12.90
CA PHE A 70 -6.42 17.36 -11.85
C PHE A 70 -6.36 15.83 -11.95
N VAL A 71 -7.12 15.20 -12.85
CA VAL A 71 -7.15 13.74 -13.02
C VAL A 71 -5.75 13.16 -13.23
N HIS A 72 -4.92 13.82 -14.04
CA HIS A 72 -3.56 13.35 -14.32
C HIS A 72 -2.68 13.35 -13.06
N VAL A 73 -2.78 14.39 -12.23
CA VAL A 73 -2.01 14.49 -10.98
C VAL A 73 -2.49 13.48 -9.95
N LEU A 74 -3.80 13.21 -9.89
CA LEU A 74 -4.34 12.17 -9.01
C LEU A 74 -3.90 10.75 -9.44
N LYS A 75 -3.85 10.49 -10.75
CA LYS A 75 -3.29 9.22 -11.26
C LYS A 75 -1.82 9.07 -10.89
N GLU A 76 -1.03 10.13 -11.04
CA GLU A 76 0.38 10.15 -10.65
C GLU A 76 0.56 9.90 -9.14
N ALA A 77 -0.23 10.56 -8.30
CA ALA A 77 -0.22 10.35 -6.85
C ALA A 77 -0.54 8.89 -6.49
N LYS A 78 -1.51 8.28 -7.18
CA LYS A 78 -1.90 6.88 -6.97
C LYS A 78 -0.80 5.90 -7.38
N SER A 79 -0.12 6.15 -8.50
CA SER A 79 1.06 5.38 -8.92
C SER A 79 2.17 5.44 -7.89
N ARG A 80 2.32 6.58 -7.19
CA ARG A 80 3.28 6.77 -6.10
C ARG A 80 2.81 6.23 -4.75
N CYS A 81 1.70 5.48 -4.73
CA CYS A 81 1.09 4.86 -3.55
C CYS A 81 0.58 5.86 -2.49
N LEU A 82 0.17 7.05 -2.92
CA LEU A 82 -0.48 8.03 -2.04
C LEU A 82 -1.99 7.78 -1.98
N LYS A 83 -2.57 8.03 -0.81
CA LYS A 83 -4.02 8.00 -0.59
C LYS A 83 -4.62 9.28 -1.16
N THR A 84 -5.70 9.16 -1.93
CA THR A 84 -6.31 10.30 -2.62
C THR A 84 -7.78 10.43 -2.26
N VAL A 85 -8.18 11.62 -1.80
CA VAL A 85 -9.56 11.98 -1.48
C VAL A 85 -9.94 13.22 -2.28
N VAL A 86 -11.09 13.19 -2.92
CA VAL A 86 -11.62 14.33 -3.68
C VAL A 86 -12.90 14.85 -3.03
N VAL A 87 -13.01 16.16 -2.96
CA VAL A 87 -14.17 16.88 -2.46
C VAL A 87 -14.64 17.87 -3.51
N GLY A 88 -15.92 17.81 -3.85
CA GLY A 88 -16.58 18.79 -4.72
C GLY A 88 -17.00 18.24 -6.08
N ASP A 89 -16.41 17.13 -6.53
CA ASP A 89 -16.84 16.45 -7.75
C ASP A 89 -18.28 15.94 -7.61
N VAL A 90 -19.13 16.30 -8.58
CA VAL A 90 -20.57 15.98 -8.54
C VAL A 90 -20.80 14.68 -9.31
N ASN A 91 -21.57 13.75 -8.72
CA ASN A 91 -21.84 12.42 -9.28
C ASN A 91 -20.58 11.56 -9.46
N ASP A 92 -20.55 10.69 -10.48
CA ASP A 92 -19.40 9.87 -10.88
C ASP A 92 -18.46 10.63 -11.83
N GLY A 93 -18.11 11.85 -11.43
CA GLY A 93 -17.19 12.68 -12.17
C GLY A 93 -15.80 12.06 -12.32
N ALA A 94 -14.99 12.66 -13.21
CA ALA A 94 -13.71 12.09 -13.61
C ALA A 94 -12.73 11.98 -12.44
N LEU A 95 -12.79 12.88 -11.46
CA LEU A 95 -11.92 12.86 -10.28
C LEU A 95 -12.33 11.75 -9.32
N LYS A 96 -13.63 11.61 -9.03
CA LYS A 96 -14.16 10.57 -8.12
C LYS A 96 -13.83 9.15 -8.59
N ARG A 97 -13.82 8.91 -9.90
CA ARG A 97 -13.46 7.59 -10.48
C ARG A 97 -11.99 7.21 -10.29
N VAL A 98 -11.12 8.20 -10.16
CA VAL A 98 -9.67 7.99 -10.05
C VAL A 98 -9.24 7.93 -8.58
N ALA A 99 -9.83 8.80 -7.75
CA ALA A 99 -9.54 8.91 -6.34
C ALA A 99 -9.92 7.62 -5.56
N ASP A 100 -9.28 7.41 -4.41
CA ASP A 100 -9.63 6.29 -3.53
C ASP A 100 -10.94 6.55 -2.78
N ALA A 101 -11.28 7.82 -2.51
CA ALA A 101 -12.58 8.26 -2.01
C ALA A 101 -12.98 9.60 -2.63
N GLY A 102 -14.29 9.82 -2.80
CA GLY A 102 -14.79 11.08 -3.32
C GLY A 102 -16.15 11.45 -2.75
N PHE A 103 -16.30 12.71 -2.36
CA PHE A 103 -17.52 13.24 -1.74
C PHE A 103 -17.95 14.53 -2.43
N SER A 104 -19.24 14.65 -2.72
CA SER A 104 -19.84 15.92 -3.12
C SER A 104 -20.00 16.85 -1.92
N TRP A 105 -20.10 18.16 -2.17
CA TRP A 105 -20.37 19.14 -1.12
C TRP A 105 -21.65 18.86 -0.33
N GLN A 106 -22.69 18.37 -1.02
CA GLN A 106 -23.95 18.00 -0.37
C GLN A 106 -23.74 16.81 0.59
N GLU A 107 -22.96 15.80 0.20
CA GLU A 107 -22.65 14.65 1.06
C GLU A 107 -21.84 15.04 2.30
N ILE A 108 -20.94 16.02 2.18
CA ILE A 108 -20.19 16.57 3.31
C ILE A 108 -21.11 17.31 4.27
N LEU A 109 -22.01 18.15 3.76
CA LEU A 109 -22.99 18.86 4.58
C LEU A 109 -23.93 17.90 5.32
N MET A 110 -24.30 16.79 4.67
CA MET A 110 -25.10 15.72 5.29
C MET A 110 -24.30 14.85 6.28
N GLY A 111 -22.98 15.06 6.41
CA GLY A 111 -22.12 14.31 7.32
C GLY A 111 -21.79 12.89 6.86
N LYS A 112 -22.03 12.55 5.59
CA LYS A 112 -21.73 11.22 5.03
C LYS A 112 -20.24 10.92 5.08
N ALA A 113 -19.40 11.90 4.76
CA ALA A 113 -17.95 11.75 4.81
C ALA A 113 -17.44 11.32 6.19
N LYS A 114 -18.07 11.79 7.28
CA LYS A 114 -17.70 11.40 8.66
C LYS A 114 -18.02 9.93 8.95
N LYS A 115 -19.16 9.43 8.45
CA LYS A 115 -19.56 8.03 8.62
C LYS A 115 -18.72 7.11 7.75
N ASP A 116 -18.47 7.51 6.52
CA ASP A 116 -17.72 6.70 5.55
C ASP A 116 -16.22 6.71 5.83
N ALA A 117 -15.69 7.71 6.57
CA ALA A 117 -14.28 7.81 6.90
C ALA A 117 -13.72 6.54 7.57
N GLU A 118 -14.44 5.96 8.53
CA GLU A 118 -14.00 4.76 9.24
C GLU A 118 -13.87 3.57 8.26
N THR A 119 -14.87 3.39 7.40
CA THR A 119 -14.88 2.36 6.37
C THR A 119 -13.77 2.56 5.33
N VAL A 120 -13.54 3.80 4.88
CA VAL A 120 -12.50 4.14 3.90
C VAL A 120 -11.11 3.87 4.47
N VAL A 121 -10.87 4.28 5.72
CA VAL A 121 -9.59 4.02 6.41
C VAL A 121 -9.36 2.52 6.61
N GLY A 122 -10.42 1.74 6.92
CA GLY A 122 -10.35 0.29 6.97
C GLY A 122 -9.86 -0.31 5.65
N ARG A 123 -10.53 0.02 4.54
CA ARG A 123 -10.15 -0.46 3.19
C ARG A 123 -8.73 -0.09 2.79
N TRP A 124 -8.24 1.07 3.23
CA TRP A 124 -6.85 1.48 2.98
C TRP A 124 -5.86 0.59 3.73
N LYS A 125 -6.13 0.26 5.00
CA LYS A 125 -5.29 -0.66 5.78
C LYS A 125 -5.30 -2.06 5.16
N ASP A 126 -6.48 -2.54 4.76
CA ASP A 126 -6.60 -3.87 4.14
C ASP A 126 -5.79 -3.94 2.84
N ARG A 127 -5.86 -2.90 2.00
CA ARG A 127 -5.04 -2.81 0.78
C ARG A 127 -3.53 -2.78 1.08
N ASP A 128 -3.12 -2.06 2.12
CA ASP A 128 -1.72 -2.00 2.55
C ASP A 128 -1.24 -3.38 3.05
N VAL A 129 -2.09 -4.15 3.73
CA VAL A 129 -1.81 -5.53 4.15
C VAL A 129 -1.75 -6.48 2.95
N LEU A 130 -2.73 -6.41 2.04
CA LEU A 130 -2.77 -7.26 0.85
C LEU A 130 -1.53 -7.05 -0.03
N LYS A 131 -1.10 -5.81 -0.23
CA LYS A 131 0.15 -5.50 -0.95
C LYS A 131 1.39 -6.12 -0.31
N ARG A 132 1.43 -6.23 1.02
CA ARG A 132 2.55 -6.87 1.74
C ARG A 132 2.53 -8.39 1.62
N LEU A 133 1.35 -8.97 1.37
CA LEU A 133 1.16 -10.41 1.23
C LEU A 133 1.22 -10.88 -0.22
N GLU A 134 1.26 -9.95 -1.18
CA GLU A 134 1.41 -10.26 -2.60
C GLU A 134 2.78 -10.90 -2.84
N TRP A 135 2.78 -12.23 -3.02
CA TRP A 135 4.01 -12.97 -3.33
C TRP A 135 4.44 -12.62 -4.74
N THR A 136 5.56 -11.89 -4.86
CA THR A 136 6.15 -11.57 -6.15
C THR A 136 7.30 -12.54 -6.37
N TYR A 137 7.20 -13.36 -7.42
CA TYR A 137 8.29 -14.22 -7.86
C TYR A 137 9.48 -13.37 -8.30
N ASP A 138 10.59 -13.46 -7.58
CA ASP A 138 11.85 -12.78 -7.92
C ASP A 138 12.84 -13.81 -8.52
N PRO A 139 13.00 -13.84 -9.85
CA PRO A 139 13.87 -14.81 -10.51
C PRO A 139 15.37 -14.61 -10.18
N GLU A 140 15.79 -13.43 -9.73
CA GLU A 140 17.19 -13.19 -9.35
C GLU A 140 17.51 -13.80 -7.98
N VAL A 141 16.54 -13.79 -7.06
CA VAL A 141 16.65 -14.48 -5.77
C VAL A 141 16.74 -15.99 -5.95
N GLU A 142 15.93 -16.56 -6.86
CA GLU A 142 16.03 -18.00 -7.18
C GLU A 142 17.34 -18.35 -7.87
N LYS A 143 17.84 -17.50 -8.79
CA LYS A 143 19.11 -17.77 -9.47
C LYS A 143 20.30 -17.74 -8.49
N ASN A 144 20.25 -16.87 -7.48
CA ASN A 144 21.24 -16.84 -6.40
C ASN A 144 21.10 -18.04 -5.44
N LEU A 145 19.88 -18.54 -5.21
CA LEU A 145 19.64 -19.75 -4.42
C LEU A 145 20.13 -21.01 -5.16
N HIS A 146 19.85 -21.12 -6.45
CA HIS A 146 20.36 -22.19 -7.31
C HIS A 146 21.89 -22.12 -7.42
N GLY A 147 22.47 -20.93 -7.57
CA GLY A 147 23.92 -20.70 -7.59
C GLY A 147 24.67 -21.24 -6.37
N MET A 148 24.06 -21.14 -5.18
CA MET A 148 24.62 -21.63 -3.92
C MET A 148 24.59 -23.16 -3.77
N VAL A 149 23.68 -23.85 -4.49
CA VAL A 149 23.55 -25.31 -4.43
C VAL A 149 24.64 -26.00 -5.26
N TYR A 150 25.15 -25.37 -6.33
CA TYR A 150 26.20 -25.97 -7.17
C TYR A 150 27.62 -25.86 -6.59
N GLU A 151 27.83 -25.06 -5.55
CA GLU A 151 29.16 -24.82 -4.98
C GLU A 151 29.48 -25.76 -3.79
N PHE A 152 28.47 -26.48 -3.26
CA PHE A 152 28.66 -27.47 -2.19
C PHE A 152 29.07 -28.86 -2.71
N ASP A 153 28.71 -29.21 -3.95
CA ASP A 153 28.99 -30.53 -4.53
C ASP A 153 30.42 -30.70 -5.07
N ASN A 154 31.30 -29.70 -4.88
CA ASN A 154 32.68 -29.73 -5.38
C ASN A 154 33.74 -29.70 -4.26
N TYR A 155 33.51 -30.44 -3.17
CA TYR A 155 34.59 -30.91 -2.30
C TYR A 155 34.90 -32.36 -2.67
N GLU A 156 35.79 -32.50 -3.64
CA GLU A 156 36.37 -33.77 -4.09
C GLU A 156 37.02 -34.46 -2.87
N SER A 157 36.36 -35.50 -2.37
CA SER A 157 36.91 -36.41 -1.36
C SER A 157 38.09 -37.15 -1.97
N ASN A 158 39.29 -36.61 -1.79
CA ASN A 158 40.53 -37.23 -2.25
C ASN A 158 40.90 -38.38 -1.29
N ASP A 159 40.26 -39.53 -1.47
CA ASP A 159 40.53 -40.77 -0.74
C ASP A 159 41.69 -41.51 -1.45
N GLU A 160 42.92 -41.04 -1.20
CA GLU A 160 44.14 -41.72 -1.64
C GLU A 160 44.49 -42.85 -0.67
N CYS A 161 43.98 -44.04 -0.99
CA CYS A 161 44.44 -45.30 -0.41
C CYS A 161 45.85 -45.61 -0.91
N ASN A 162 46.86 -45.35 -0.08
CA ASN A 162 48.22 -45.85 -0.30
C ASN A 162 48.67 -46.68 0.91
N GLY A 163 48.76 -48.00 0.69
CA GLY A 163 49.21 -48.95 1.69
C GLY A 163 50.70 -48.87 1.94
N ASN A 164 51.10 -48.91 3.20
CA ASN A 164 52.37 -49.48 3.61
C ASN A 164 52.29 -49.99 5.05
N ASP A 165 52.66 -51.24 5.24
CA ASP A 165 52.71 -51.96 6.51
C ASP A 165 53.66 -51.31 7.53
N SER A 166 53.27 -51.24 8.81
CA SER A 166 54.19 -51.26 9.98
C SER A 166 53.43 -51.44 11.30
N GLU A 167 53.58 -52.65 11.86
CA GLU A 167 53.66 -53.12 13.26
C GLU A 167 53.14 -52.28 14.46
N ASP A 168 52.34 -52.98 15.30
CA ASP A 168 52.17 -52.97 16.77
C ASP A 168 52.24 -51.67 17.59
N GLY A 169 51.17 -51.45 18.39
CA GLY A 169 51.23 -50.58 19.57
C GLY A 169 49.86 -50.28 20.20
N ASP A 170 49.51 -51.02 21.26
CA ASP A 170 48.43 -50.70 22.20
C ASP A 170 48.59 -49.27 22.79
N MET A 171 47.49 -48.54 23.02
CA MET A 171 47.23 -47.76 24.25
C MET A 171 45.86 -47.07 24.24
N ASP A 172 45.18 -47.21 25.38
CA ASP A 172 43.86 -46.70 25.76
C ASP A 172 43.78 -45.18 25.97
N ASN A 173 42.61 -44.57 25.68
CA ASN A 173 41.82 -43.64 26.53
C ASN A 173 40.82 -42.86 25.65
N ILE A 174 39.51 -43.05 25.77
CA ILE A 174 38.56 -42.59 26.83
C ILE A 174 38.19 -41.10 26.71
N LEU A 175 36.86 -40.89 26.77
CA LEU A 175 36.04 -39.67 26.96
C LEU A 175 35.48 -39.04 25.67
N ASP A 176 34.19 -38.75 25.52
CA ASP A 176 32.93 -39.07 26.22
C ASP A 176 31.86 -38.26 25.46
N GLY A 177 30.63 -38.77 25.37
CA GLY A 177 29.46 -37.90 25.13
C GLY A 177 28.43 -38.44 24.14
N ASP A 178 27.57 -39.30 24.66
CA ASP A 178 26.24 -39.63 24.12
C ASP A 178 25.44 -38.37 23.67
N ASP A 179 24.76 -38.44 22.52
CA ASP A 179 23.30 -38.34 22.52
C ASP A 179 22.71 -38.94 21.23
N VAL A 180 21.89 -39.96 21.43
CA VAL A 180 21.12 -40.67 20.41
C VAL A 180 19.78 -39.95 20.27
N GLY A 181 19.71 -39.02 19.32
CA GLY A 181 18.47 -38.39 18.88
C GLY A 181 17.97 -38.99 17.57
N CYS A 182 17.28 -40.12 17.67
CA CYS A 182 16.61 -40.81 16.56
C CYS A 182 15.68 -39.85 15.80
N LEU A 183 16.08 -39.39 14.61
CA LEU A 183 15.22 -38.67 13.66
C LEU A 183 14.09 -39.61 13.26
N GLN A 184 12.93 -39.39 13.86
CA GLN A 184 11.69 -40.02 13.45
C GLN A 184 11.45 -39.68 11.98
N LYS A 185 11.28 -40.72 11.15
CA LYS A 185 10.73 -40.59 9.81
C LYS A 185 9.36 -39.94 9.94
N GLU A 186 9.30 -38.64 9.76
CA GLU A 186 8.05 -37.94 9.56
C GLU A 186 7.48 -38.41 8.22
N ASP A 187 6.25 -38.89 8.27
CA ASP A 187 5.52 -39.41 7.12
C ASP A 187 5.55 -38.39 5.98
N ALA A 188 6.07 -38.83 4.84
CA ALA A 188 6.17 -38.07 3.60
C ALA A 188 4.78 -37.85 2.97
N ARG A 189 3.90 -37.12 3.65
CA ARG A 189 2.65 -36.61 3.07
C ARG A 189 2.88 -35.21 2.54
N GLY A 190 2.73 -35.06 1.22
CA GLY A 190 2.78 -33.75 0.56
C GLY A 190 1.63 -32.87 1.04
N TRP A 191 1.90 -31.58 1.24
CA TRP A 191 0.93 -30.58 1.73
C TRP A 191 -0.32 -30.39 0.84
N TRP A 192 -0.42 -31.09 -0.29
CA TRP A 192 -1.56 -31.09 -1.22
C TRP A 192 -2.56 -32.24 -0.99
N GLU A 193 -2.28 -33.17 -0.07
CA GLU A 193 -3.21 -34.26 0.23
C GLU A 193 -4.28 -33.79 1.22
N LEU A 194 -5.44 -33.39 0.70
CA LEU A 194 -6.63 -33.11 1.50
C LEU A 194 -7.31 -34.43 1.91
N ASP A 195 -7.53 -34.63 3.20
CA ASP A 195 -8.25 -35.77 3.75
C ASP A 195 -9.67 -35.84 3.18
N SER A 196 -9.85 -36.75 2.22
CA SER A 196 -11.16 -37.07 1.67
C SER A 196 -11.81 -38.11 2.57
N ASN A 197 -12.54 -37.68 3.59
CA ASN A 197 -13.43 -38.58 4.32
C ASN A 197 -14.86 -38.01 4.40
N PRO A 198 -15.83 -38.55 3.64
CA PRO A 198 -17.23 -38.26 3.81
C PRO A 198 -17.90 -39.37 4.65
N GLU A 199 -18.10 -39.13 5.96
CA GLU A 199 -19.08 -39.90 6.72
C GLU A 199 -20.27 -39.02 7.11
N VAL A 200 -21.34 -39.24 6.34
CA VAL A 200 -22.71 -38.84 6.64
C VAL A 200 -23.22 -39.73 7.78
N THR A 201 -23.54 -39.14 8.93
CA THR A 201 -24.58 -39.68 9.81
C THR A 201 -25.55 -38.55 10.17
N SER A 202 -26.57 -38.40 9.33
CA SER A 202 -27.84 -37.79 9.71
C SER A 202 -28.47 -38.64 10.81
N SER A 203 -28.69 -38.05 11.98
CA SER A 203 -29.57 -38.62 13.00
C SER A 203 -30.53 -37.55 13.48
N GLN A 204 -31.74 -37.58 12.92
CA GLN A 204 -32.94 -37.02 13.52
C GLN A 204 -33.25 -37.73 14.84
N SER A 205 -33.67 -36.98 15.86
CA SER A 205 -34.52 -37.49 16.92
C SER A 205 -35.20 -36.32 17.65
N CYS A 206 -36.53 -36.31 17.52
CA CYS A 206 -37.61 -35.79 18.38
C CYS A 206 -37.46 -34.43 19.10
#